data_AF-A0A916DNX0-F1
#
_entry.id   AF-A0A916DNX0-F1
#
_cell.length_a   1.000
_cell.length_b   1.000
_cell.length_c   1.000
_cell.angle_alpha   90.00
_cell.angle_beta   90.00
_cell.angle_gamma   90.00
#
_symmetry.space_group_name_H-M   'P 1'
#
loop_
_entity.id
_entity.type
_entity.pdbx_description
1 polymer ?
#
loop_
_entity_poly.entity_id
_entity_poly.type
_entity_poly.pdbx_seq_one_letter_code
_entity_poly.pdbx_strand_id
1 'polypeptide(L)'
;MTTLFKLSSVGISFWLLLLISCGADSTPVTAPTISSTPTTLNTTSKKGRRLFLNNCAACHNINMVDDMTGPALYGVEERWEKRSELIQFIQNPQELINNNHPRAVEVAALWASEMTAFPDLDSADIVEILAFIEEKGAKNN
;
A
#
# COMPACT_ATOMS: atom_id res chain seq x y z
N MET A 1 -40.96 34.29 -26.17
CA MET A 1 -42.42 34.53 -26.20
C MET A 1 -43.07 33.16 -26.27
N THR A 2 -43.62 32.69 -25.14
CA THR A 2 -45.04 32.27 -24.98
C THR A 2 -45.39 31.01 -25.78
N THR A 3 -45.88 29.90 -25.24
CA THR A 3 -46.70 29.68 -24.03
C THR A 3 -47.04 28.19 -23.93
N LEU A 4 -47.14 27.69 -22.69
CA LEU A 4 -48.22 26.84 -22.15
C LEU A 4 -48.53 25.50 -22.84
N PHE A 5 -48.19 24.40 -22.16
CA PHE A 5 -49.01 23.18 -22.16
C PHE A 5 -49.38 22.77 -20.73
N LYS A 6 -50.59 23.19 -20.38
CA LYS A 6 -51.67 22.57 -19.59
C LYS A 6 -51.35 21.48 -18.55
N LEU A 7 -51.75 21.84 -17.33
CA LEU A 7 -52.08 21.06 -16.13
C LEU A 7 -53.12 19.95 -16.40
N SER A 8 -53.02 18.80 -15.71
CA SER A 8 -54.21 18.15 -15.13
C SER A 8 -53.84 17.12 -14.05
N SER A 9 -54.50 17.26 -12.89
CA SER A 9 -54.41 16.48 -11.66
C SER A 9 -55.32 15.24 -11.67
N VAL A 10 -54.90 14.15 -11.01
CA VAL A 10 -55.73 13.16 -10.26
C VAL A 10 -54.76 12.46 -9.28
N GLY A 11 -54.84 12.55 -7.96
CA GLY A 11 -55.84 12.03 -7.01
C GLY A 11 -55.07 11.13 -6.01
N ILE A 12 -54.67 11.62 -4.83
CA ILE A 12 -55.37 11.55 -3.53
C ILE A 12 -55.68 10.11 -3.06
N SER A 13 -55.02 9.77 -1.94
CA SER A 13 -55.43 8.85 -0.87
C SER A 13 -55.47 7.35 -1.14
N PHE A 14 -54.48 6.65 -0.58
CA PHE A 14 -54.69 5.32 -0.02
C PHE A 14 -54.15 5.30 1.41
N TRP A 15 -54.98 5.80 2.33
CA TRP A 15 -54.91 5.42 3.74
C TRP A 15 -55.50 4.02 3.87
N LEU A 16 -54.68 3.01 4.16
CA LEU A 16 -55.15 1.87 4.95
C LEU A 16 -53.98 1.22 5.70
N LEU A 17 -53.97 1.42 7.02
CA LEU A 17 -53.22 0.59 7.95
C LEU A 17 -53.66 -0.87 7.80
N LEU A 18 -52.71 -1.79 7.69
CA LEU A 18 -52.91 -3.16 8.13
C LEU A 18 -51.70 -3.61 8.96
N LEU A 19 -51.99 -3.78 10.25
CA LEU A 19 -51.16 -4.41 11.26
C LEU A 19 -50.94 -5.90 10.89
N ILE A 20 -49.69 -6.30 10.67
CA ILE A 20 -49.26 -7.69 10.82
C ILE A 20 -47.99 -7.68 11.66
N SER A 21 -48.09 -8.35 12.80
CA SER A 21 -47.07 -8.48 13.83
C SER A 21 -46.47 -9.89 13.80
N CYS A 22 -45.16 -9.94 14.10
CA CYS A 22 -44.39 -11.03 14.71
C CYS A 22 -43.84 -12.20 13.86
N GLY A 23 -42.52 -12.45 14.07
CA GLY A 23 -41.73 -13.60 13.62
C GLY A 23 -40.32 -13.17 13.16
N ALA A 24 -39.35 -12.91 14.05
CA ALA A 24 -38.44 -13.82 14.76
C ALA A 24 -37.15 -14.17 13.98
N ASP A 25 -36.03 -13.84 14.65
CA ASP A 25 -34.62 -14.21 14.47
C ASP A 25 -33.83 -13.81 13.21
N SER A 26 -32.96 -12.81 13.40
CA SER A 26 -31.73 -12.64 12.64
C SER A 26 -30.65 -12.16 13.61
N THR A 27 -29.81 -13.09 14.08
CA THR A 27 -28.62 -12.79 14.86
C THR A 27 -27.74 -11.78 14.11
N PRO A 28 -27.33 -10.65 14.71
CA PRO A 28 -26.33 -9.79 14.10
C PRO A 28 -24.97 -10.48 14.22
N VAL A 29 -24.52 -11.10 13.14
CA VAL A 29 -23.11 -11.54 13.02
C VAL A 29 -22.27 -10.28 12.97
N THR A 30 -21.57 -9.99 14.06
CA THR A 30 -20.62 -8.87 14.14
C THR A 30 -19.44 -9.20 13.24
N ALA A 31 -19.47 -8.72 12.00
CA ALA A 31 -18.29 -8.70 11.16
C ALA A 31 -17.25 -7.75 11.81
N PRO A 32 -15.96 -8.13 11.92
CA PRO A 32 -14.95 -7.19 12.36
C PRO A 32 -14.94 -6.03 11.36
N THR A 33 -15.34 -4.86 11.83
CA THR A 33 -15.09 -3.61 11.12
C THR A 33 -13.58 -3.45 11.11
N ILE A 34 -12.94 -3.84 10.00
CA ILE A 34 -11.59 -3.40 9.70
C ILE A 34 -11.70 -1.89 9.63
N SER A 35 -11.28 -1.25 10.72
CA SER A 35 -11.07 0.19 10.77
C SER A 35 -9.90 0.46 9.82
N SER A 36 -10.21 0.56 8.54
CA SER A 36 -9.36 1.21 7.55
C SER A 36 -9.34 2.67 7.96
N THR A 37 -8.49 2.97 8.95
CA THR A 37 -8.05 4.33 9.19
C THR A 37 -7.37 4.74 7.89
N PRO A 38 -7.85 5.77 7.18
CA PRO A 38 -7.05 6.37 6.13
C PRO A 38 -5.89 7.07 6.85
N THR A 39 -4.84 6.31 7.18
CA THR A 39 -3.55 6.90 7.49
C THR A 39 -3.23 7.77 6.30
N THR A 40 -2.93 9.03 6.58
CA THR A 40 -2.78 10.15 5.67
C THR A 40 -1.74 9.87 4.58
N LEU A 41 -2.11 9.09 3.54
CA LEU A 41 -1.32 8.79 2.35
C LEU A 41 -1.33 9.97 1.36
N ASN A 42 -1.18 11.20 1.85
CA ASN A 42 -1.17 12.38 0.98
C ASN A 42 -0.04 13.36 1.26
N THR A 43 1.07 12.84 1.76
CA THR A 43 2.36 13.46 1.57
C THR A 43 3.36 12.34 1.43
N THR A 44 3.87 12.12 0.21
CA THR A 44 5.19 11.53 -0.03
C THR A 44 6.07 11.93 1.13
N SER A 45 6.41 10.98 2.02
CA SER A 45 7.13 11.33 3.25
C SER A 45 8.40 12.06 2.83
N LYS A 46 8.46 13.37 3.07
CA LYS A 46 9.61 14.19 2.68
C LYS A 46 10.90 13.60 3.24
N LYS A 47 10.78 12.93 4.40
CA LYS A 47 11.82 12.14 5.04
C LYS A 47 12.15 10.90 4.20
N GLY A 48 11.18 10.03 3.93
CA GLY A 48 11.38 8.81 3.11
C GLY A 48 12.02 9.09 1.75
N ARG A 49 11.51 10.11 1.03
CA ARG A 49 12.09 10.56 -0.25
C ARG A 49 13.54 11.00 -0.09
N ARG A 50 13.85 11.81 0.93
CA ARG A 50 15.22 12.29 1.17
C ARG A 50 16.16 11.13 1.49
N LEU A 51 15.72 10.21 2.35
CA LEU A 51 16.50 9.02 2.70
C LEU A 51 16.75 8.14 1.46
N PHE A 52 15.74 7.90 0.62
CA PHE A 52 15.90 7.16 -0.63
C PHE A 52 16.91 7.83 -1.57
N LEU A 53 16.79 9.15 -1.77
CA LEU A 53 17.70 9.89 -2.65
C LEU A 53 19.15 9.84 -2.18
N ASN A 54 19.38 9.84 -0.87
CA ASN A 54 20.72 9.86 -0.30
C ASN A 54 21.37 8.47 -0.27
N ASN A 55 20.58 7.40 -0.14
CA ASN A 55 21.10 6.06 0.16
C ASN A 55 20.82 5.03 -0.94
N CYS A 56 19.78 5.20 -1.74
CA CYS A 56 19.27 4.13 -2.62
C CYS A 56 19.30 4.52 -4.11
N ALA A 57 19.08 5.81 -4.43
CA ALA A 57 18.89 6.31 -5.78
C ALA A 57 20.11 6.20 -6.71
N ALA A 58 21.28 5.86 -6.17
CA ALA A 58 22.46 5.57 -6.98
C ALA A 58 22.30 4.26 -7.78
N CYS A 59 21.52 3.31 -7.26
CA CYS A 59 21.39 1.96 -7.85
C CYS A 59 19.95 1.59 -8.20
N HIS A 60 18.96 2.13 -7.49
CA HIS A 60 17.55 1.85 -7.73
C HIS A 60 16.86 3.00 -8.45
N ASN A 61 16.06 2.66 -9.46
CA ASN A 61 15.36 3.65 -10.25
C ASN A 61 14.31 4.39 -9.41
N ILE A 62 14.34 5.73 -9.43
CA ILE A 62 13.39 6.56 -8.69
C ILE A 62 11.94 6.41 -9.17
N ASN A 63 11.72 5.84 -10.36
CA ASN A 63 10.37 5.55 -10.82
C ASN A 63 9.77 4.30 -10.16
N MET A 64 10.58 3.50 -9.46
CA MET A 64 10.22 2.27 -8.75
C MET A 64 9.70 1.12 -9.62
N VAL A 65 9.43 1.33 -10.91
CA VAL A 65 8.82 0.35 -11.81
C VAL A 65 9.80 -0.22 -12.84
N ASP A 66 10.90 0.50 -13.11
CA ASP A 66 11.94 0.04 -14.02
C ASP A 66 13.18 -0.41 -13.25
N ASP A 67 13.87 -1.38 -13.82
CA ASP A 67 15.17 -1.83 -13.35
C ASP A 67 16.27 -0.79 -13.64
N MET A 68 17.35 -0.83 -12.86
CA MET A 68 18.57 -0.06 -13.10
C MET A 68 19.79 -0.93 -12.74
N THR A 69 20.66 -0.49 -11.82
CA THR A 69 21.75 -1.30 -11.29
C THR A 69 21.22 -2.37 -10.35
N GLY A 70 20.12 -2.06 -9.65
CA GLY A 70 19.30 -3.00 -8.90
C GLY A 70 17.86 -3.07 -9.43
N PRO A 71 17.03 -3.95 -8.85
CA PRO A 71 15.66 -4.19 -9.29
C PRO A 71 14.75 -2.97 -9.09
N ALA A 72 13.67 -2.95 -9.88
CA ALA A 72 12.46 -2.19 -9.59
C ALA A 72 11.95 -2.51 -8.17
N LEU A 73 11.58 -1.46 -7.43
CA LEU A 73 11.26 -1.54 -5.99
C LEU A 73 9.76 -1.46 -5.68
N TYR A 74 8.90 -1.12 -6.64
CA TYR A 74 7.46 -1.15 -6.44
C TYR A 74 7.00 -2.57 -6.05
N GLY A 75 6.12 -2.69 -5.05
CA GLY A 75 5.70 -3.98 -4.50
C GLY A 75 6.84 -4.79 -3.85
N VAL A 76 7.93 -4.15 -3.40
CA VAL A 76 9.04 -4.89 -2.73
C VAL A 76 8.58 -5.57 -1.45
N GLU A 77 7.66 -4.97 -0.68
CA GLU A 77 7.17 -5.56 0.56
C GLU A 77 6.43 -6.89 0.33
N GLU A 78 5.74 -7.05 -0.81
CA GLU A 78 5.01 -8.27 -1.19
C GLU A 78 5.94 -9.41 -1.62
N ARG A 79 7.18 -9.09 -1.99
CA ARG A 79 8.20 -10.05 -2.43
C ARG A 79 8.98 -10.68 -1.27
N TRP A 80 8.64 -10.34 -0.02
CA TRP A 80 9.25 -10.84 1.20
C TRP A 80 8.16 -11.40 2.12
N GLU A 81 8.43 -12.54 2.77
CA GLU A 81 7.46 -13.17 3.68
C GLU A 81 7.22 -12.29 4.92
N LYS A 82 8.30 -11.73 5.49
CA LYS A 82 8.23 -10.81 6.62
C LYS A 82 8.88 -9.49 6.29
N ARG A 83 8.17 -8.39 6.57
CA ARG A 83 8.73 -7.03 6.47
C ARG A 83 10.01 -6.85 7.29
N SER A 84 10.11 -7.52 8.44
CA SER A 84 11.31 -7.49 9.28
C SER A 84 12.55 -8.06 8.59
N GLU A 85 12.39 -9.09 7.75
CA GLU A 85 13.49 -9.69 6.99
C GLU A 85 13.94 -8.76 5.86
N LEU A 86 13.00 -8.07 5.20
CA LEU A 86 13.31 -7.01 4.24
C LEU A 86 14.09 -5.86 4.91
N ILE A 87 13.66 -5.43 6.11
CA ILE A 87 14.38 -4.40 6.87
C ILE A 87 15.80 -4.85 7.20
N GLN A 88 15.98 -6.09 7.67
CA GLN A 88 17.31 -6.66 7.94
C GLN A 88 18.16 -6.75 6.67
N PHE A 89 17.56 -7.13 5.53
CA PHE A 89 18.26 -7.16 4.25
C PHE A 89 18.74 -5.77 3.83
N ILE A 90 17.93 -4.73 4.07
CA ILE A 90 18.32 -3.34 3.80
C ILE A 90 19.47 -2.91 4.73
N GLN A 91 19.45 -3.30 6.00
CA GLN A 91 20.52 -2.94 6.94
C GLN A 91 21.82 -3.69 6.63
N ASN A 92 21.75 -4.99 6.37
CA ASN A 92 22.91 -5.85 6.15
C ASN A 92 22.57 -7.06 5.26
N PRO A 93 22.62 -6.91 3.93
CA PRO A 93 22.22 -7.99 3.02
C PRO A 93 23.16 -9.20 3.12
N GLN A 94 24.46 -8.97 3.36
CA GLN A 94 25.48 -10.02 3.44
C GLN A 94 25.24 -10.97 4.62
N GLU A 95 24.70 -10.47 5.74
CA GLU A 95 24.36 -11.34 6.88
C GLU A 95 23.27 -12.35 6.54
N LEU A 96 22.21 -11.93 5.85
CA LEU A 96 21.15 -12.83 5.42
C LEU A 96 21.64 -13.80 4.33
N ILE A 97 22.46 -13.34 3.39
CA ILE A 97 23.05 -14.17 2.33
C ILE A 97 23.94 -15.26 2.95
N ASN A 98 24.85 -14.89 3.86
CA ASN A 98 25.76 -15.83 4.53
C ASN A 98 25.01 -16.85 5.40
N ASN A 99 23.85 -16.46 5.94
CA ASN A 99 22.97 -17.34 6.69
C ASN A 99 22.02 -18.18 5.79
N ASN A 100 22.21 -18.16 4.48
CA ASN A 100 21.40 -18.87 3.48
C ASN A 100 19.91 -18.51 3.53
N HIS A 101 19.57 -17.26 3.84
CA HIS A 101 18.18 -16.81 3.81
C HIS A 101 17.62 -16.95 2.37
N PRO A 102 16.53 -17.71 2.14
CA PRO A 102 16.11 -18.12 0.81
C PRO A 102 15.96 -16.95 -0.17
N ARG A 103 15.25 -15.91 0.25
CA ARG A 103 15.01 -14.73 -0.58
C ARG A 103 16.27 -13.89 -0.81
N ALA A 104 17.16 -13.80 0.17
CA ALA A 104 18.36 -12.97 0.07
C ALA A 104 19.35 -13.59 -0.92
N VAL A 105 19.53 -14.91 -0.84
CA VAL A 105 20.35 -15.68 -1.80
C VAL A 105 19.76 -15.62 -3.20
N GLU A 106 18.44 -15.75 -3.34
CA GLU A 106 17.76 -15.61 -4.64
C GLU A 106 18.03 -14.25 -5.27
N VAL A 107 17.84 -13.16 -4.52
CA VAL A 107 18.09 -11.80 -5.03
C VAL A 107 19.56 -11.62 -5.41
N ALA A 108 20.51 -12.11 -4.61
CA ALA A 108 21.94 -12.04 -4.92
C ALA A 108 22.33 -12.85 -6.16
N ALA A 109 21.64 -13.94 -6.47
CA ALA A 109 21.88 -14.73 -7.68
C ALA A 109 21.32 -14.08 -8.95
N LEU A 110 20.25 -13.28 -8.82
CA LEU A 110 19.59 -12.60 -9.95
C LEU A 110 20.29 -11.30 -10.36
N TRP A 111 21.04 -10.68 -9.46
CA TRP A 111 21.65 -9.36 -9.67
C TRP A 111 23.16 -9.44 -9.51
N ALA A 112 23.90 -9.06 -10.55
CA ALA A 112 25.36 -9.06 -10.52
C ALA A 112 25.95 -8.01 -9.56
N SER A 113 25.17 -6.97 -9.22
CA SER A 113 25.57 -5.92 -8.29
C SER A 113 25.25 -6.33 -6.86
N GLU A 114 26.25 -6.25 -5.98
CA GLU A 114 26.01 -6.43 -4.55
C GLU A 114 25.42 -5.16 -3.93
N MET A 115 24.33 -5.32 -3.17
CA MET A 115 23.76 -4.22 -2.39
C MET A 115 24.65 -3.96 -1.16
N THR A 116 25.00 -2.69 -0.94
CA THR A 116 25.77 -2.28 0.24
C THR A 116 24.94 -2.40 1.52
N ALA A 117 25.61 -2.54 2.67
CA ALA A 117 24.97 -2.45 3.97
C ALA A 117 24.67 -0.98 4.35
N PHE A 118 23.58 -0.76 5.08
CA PHE A 118 23.16 0.55 5.59
C PHE A 118 22.95 0.48 7.11
N PRO A 119 23.99 0.22 7.92
CA PRO A 119 23.86 0.01 9.36
C PRO A 119 23.41 1.26 10.13
N ASP A 120 23.58 2.45 9.54
CA ASP A 120 23.16 3.73 10.13
C ASP A 120 21.66 4.01 9.95
N LEU A 121 20.96 3.23 9.11
CA LEU A 121 19.51 3.35 8.94
C LEU A 121 18.81 2.45 9.97
N ASP A 122 18.08 3.07 10.88
CA ASP A 122 17.20 2.34 11.80
C ASP A 122 15.92 1.85 11.09
N SER A 123 15.15 1.00 11.78
CA SER A 123 13.94 0.42 11.20
C SER A 123 12.87 1.48 10.89
N ALA A 124 12.81 2.60 11.62
CA ALA A 124 11.83 3.65 11.36
C ALA A 124 12.19 4.42 10.08
N ASP A 125 13.47 4.72 9.86
CA ASP A 125 13.97 5.33 8.64
C ASP A 125 13.72 4.42 7.43
N ILE A 126 13.94 3.11 7.56
CA ILE A 126 13.66 2.16 6.49
C ILE A 126 12.16 2.06 6.20
N VAL A 127 11.30 2.09 7.22
CA VAL A 127 9.84 2.13 7.02
C VAL A 127 9.42 3.38 6.25
N GLU A 128 10.00 4.54 6.53
CA GLU A 128 9.76 5.78 5.78
C GLU A 128 10.21 5.66 4.32
N ILE A 129 11.35 5.00 4.05
CA ILE A 129 11.83 4.71 2.69
C ILE A 129 10.85 3.79 1.95
N LEU A 130 10.42 2.69 2.58
CA LEU A 130 9.48 1.73 2.00
C LEU A 130 8.13 2.39 1.69
N ALA A 131 7.62 3.23 2.59
CA ALA A 131 6.41 4.00 2.33
C ALA A 131 6.55 4.94 1.11
N PHE A 132 7.71 5.58 0.96
CA PHE A 132 8.01 6.39 -0.22
C PHE A 132 8.05 5.55 -1.52
N ILE A 133 8.71 4.40 -1.48
CA ILE A 133 8.83 3.47 -2.62
C ILE A 133 7.43 3.07 -3.10
N GLU A 134 6.58 2.63 -2.17
CA GLU A 134 5.23 2.15 -2.49
C GLU A 134 4.37 3.25 -3.08
N GLU A 135 4.31 4.42 -2.44
CA GLU A 135 3.55 5.56 -2.94
C GLU A 135 4.06 6.05 -4.31
N LYS A 136 5.39 6.07 -4.50
CA LYS A 136 5.99 6.53 -5.75
C LYS A 136 5.75 5.55 -6.89
N GLY A 137 5.89 4.25 -6.62
CA GLY A 137 5.63 3.20 -7.60
C GLY A 137 4.16 3.13 -7.98
N ALA A 138 3.23 3.24 -7.03
CA ALA A 138 1.80 3.24 -7.31
C ALA A 138 1.36 4.40 -8.22
N LYS A 139 2.09 5.51 -8.23
CA LYS A 139 1.86 6.66 -9.15
C LYS A 139 2.42 6.45 -10.55
N ASN A 140 3.33 5.50 -10.71
CA ASN A 140 4.09 5.27 -11.94
C ASN A 140 3.74 3.93 -12.62
N ASN A 141 2.89 3.11 -12.00
CA ASN A 141 2.42 1.80 -12.48
C ASN A 141 0.97 1.88 -12.98
#